data_AF-A0A4Q9GHJ8-F1
#
_entry.id   AF-A0A4Q9GHJ8-F1
#
_cell.length_a   1.000
_cell.length_b   1.000
_cell.length_c   1.000
_cell.angle_alpha   90.00
_cell.angle_beta   90.00
_cell.angle_gamma   90.00
#
_symmetry.space_group_name_H-M   'P 1'
#
loop_
_entity.id
_entity.type
_entity.pdbx_description
1 polymer ?
#
loop_
_entity_poly.entity_id
_entity_poly.type
_entity_poly.pdbx_seq_one_letter_code
_entity_poly.pdbx_strand_id
1 'polypeptide(L)'
;MTNQSEIIEIELLSSIKNITTNTPTPFTESCMPQVNTCWYKIQKSANDTDLPTINVKNNGSILSLEQAVNITVALDKDTTENIENLNVILRGLPKGSTHEQYRDLIFSLIEKIKKSGWSHFYFPEDPRISGSQAGKISSPDEVFGRYVSSHPWLDPNYQLDLKRWLQVGSFYRWYFYKDGIYLNLKAWKQNDSEAPTEKATYLITLNFQSESEFWLDGITDNKERQHWKELLPGRLNTYHKTRLELEEKARAAGIEIDESYRDPPIHALEQ
;
A
#
# COMPACT_ATOMS: atom_id res chain seq x y z
N MET A 1 -21.69 -25.17 13.32
CA MET A 1 -20.23 -25.36 13.35
C MET A 1 -19.62 -24.03 12.98
N THR A 2 -18.98 -23.35 13.92
CA THR A 2 -18.24 -22.11 13.66
C THR A 2 -17.01 -22.49 12.83
N ASN A 3 -17.06 -22.26 11.52
CA ASN A 3 -15.89 -22.38 10.67
C ASN A 3 -14.87 -21.34 11.17
N GLN A 4 -13.88 -21.80 11.93
CA GLN A 4 -12.79 -20.96 12.37
C GLN A 4 -11.93 -20.69 11.13
N SER A 5 -11.93 -19.44 10.67
CA SER A 5 -11.06 -18.98 9.57
C SER A 5 -9.63 -19.37 9.90
N GLU A 6 -8.96 -20.05 8.98
CA GLU A 6 -7.57 -20.44 9.14
C GLU A 6 -6.70 -19.19 9.31
N ILE A 7 -5.76 -19.24 10.25
CA ILE A 7 -4.85 -18.13 10.51
C ILE A 7 -3.49 -18.45 9.87
N ILE A 8 -3.04 -17.56 9.00
CA ILE A 8 -1.73 -17.60 8.35
C ILE A 8 -0.85 -16.51 8.97
N GLU A 9 0.27 -16.91 9.54
CA GLU A 9 1.23 -16.00 10.18
C GLU A 9 2.36 -15.70 9.19
N ILE A 10 2.59 -14.42 8.88
CA ILE A 10 3.66 -13.98 7.99
C ILE A 10 4.47 -12.91 8.70
N GLU A 11 5.74 -13.18 8.96
CA GLU A 11 6.67 -12.22 9.53
C GLU A 11 7.53 -11.60 8.44
N LEU A 12 7.36 -10.29 8.21
CA LEU A 12 8.14 -9.54 7.23
C LEU A 12 9.62 -9.53 7.63
N LEU A 13 10.51 -9.46 6.63
CA LEU A 13 11.96 -9.52 6.79
C LEU A 13 12.49 -10.82 7.42
N SER A 14 11.64 -11.80 7.70
CA SER A 14 12.04 -13.14 8.10
C SER A 14 12.26 -14.03 6.88
N SER A 15 12.99 -15.14 7.06
CA SER A 15 13.26 -16.08 5.96
C SER A 15 11.98 -16.66 5.37
N ILE A 16 11.93 -16.77 4.04
CA ILE A 16 10.83 -17.43 3.30
C ILE A 16 10.55 -18.85 3.80
N LYS A 17 11.56 -19.53 4.35
CA LYS A 17 11.43 -20.89 4.91
C LYS A 17 10.32 -20.96 5.94
N ASN A 18 10.15 -19.91 6.74
CA ASN A 18 9.13 -19.83 7.80
C ASN A 18 7.70 -20.04 7.27
N ILE A 19 7.38 -19.50 6.10
CA ILE A 19 6.03 -19.65 5.52
C ILE A 19 5.90 -20.92 4.66
N THR A 20 7.00 -21.53 4.25
CA THR A 20 6.97 -22.78 3.48
C THR A 20 6.91 -24.03 4.35
N THR A 21 7.36 -23.96 5.60
CA THR A 21 7.40 -25.13 6.51
C THR A 21 6.37 -25.09 7.63
N ASN A 22 5.88 -23.90 8.03
CA ASN A 22 5.12 -23.73 9.28
C ASN A 22 3.69 -23.20 9.08
N THR A 23 3.15 -23.20 7.85
CA THR A 23 1.78 -22.73 7.60
C THR A 23 0.81 -23.91 7.41
N PRO A 24 -0.44 -23.81 7.90
CA PRO A 24 -1.41 -24.89 7.75
C PRO A 24 -1.81 -25.09 6.27
N THR A 25 -1.98 -24.00 5.52
CA THR A 25 -2.10 -24.01 4.06
C THR A 25 -0.72 -23.83 3.42
N PRO A 26 -0.26 -24.77 2.58
CA PRO A 26 1.01 -24.65 1.89
C PRO A 26 0.95 -23.59 0.80
N PHE A 27 2.03 -22.82 0.66
CA PHE A 27 2.23 -21.94 -0.49
C PHE A 27 2.64 -22.76 -1.72
N THR A 28 2.03 -22.46 -2.86
CA THR A 28 2.48 -22.95 -4.16
C THR A 28 3.70 -22.15 -4.60
N GLU A 29 4.83 -22.82 -4.81
CA GLU A 29 6.06 -22.21 -5.34
C GLU A 29 6.07 -22.25 -6.87
N SER A 30 6.44 -21.12 -7.48
CA SER A 30 6.70 -21.01 -8.91
C SER A 30 7.97 -20.19 -9.13
N CYS A 31 8.99 -20.76 -9.77
CA CYS A 31 10.27 -20.10 -10.00
C CYS A 31 10.50 -19.84 -11.49
N MET A 32 11.11 -18.70 -11.80
CA MET A 32 11.57 -18.31 -13.13
C MET A 32 13.10 -18.22 -13.13
N PRO A 33 13.82 -19.30 -13.54
CA PRO A 33 15.28 -19.37 -13.45
C PRO A 33 16.01 -18.27 -14.25
N GLN A 34 15.38 -17.74 -15.32
CA GLN A 34 15.98 -16.72 -16.18
C GLN A 34 16.25 -15.39 -15.47
N VAL A 35 15.52 -15.13 -14.38
CA VAL A 35 15.60 -13.91 -13.57
C VAL A 35 15.79 -14.23 -12.09
N ASN A 36 16.20 -15.47 -11.78
CA ASN A 36 16.38 -16.03 -10.43
C ASN A 36 15.29 -15.65 -9.41
N THR A 37 14.04 -15.50 -9.85
CA THR A 37 12.93 -15.06 -9.01
C THR A 37 11.96 -16.21 -8.75
N CYS A 38 11.47 -16.32 -7.52
CA CYS A 38 10.40 -17.24 -7.16
C CYS A 38 9.21 -16.49 -6.56
N TRP A 39 8.02 -17.01 -6.82
CA TRP A 39 6.77 -16.55 -6.22
C TRP A 39 6.18 -17.67 -5.38
N TYR A 40 5.80 -17.34 -4.15
CA TYR A 40 5.11 -18.22 -3.23
C TYR A 40 3.68 -17.70 -3.12
N LYS A 41 2.69 -18.54 -3.45
CA LYS A 41 1.30 -18.11 -3.56
C LYS A 41 0.31 -18.98 -2.81
N ILE A 42 -0.64 -18.34 -2.14
CA ILE A 42 -1.92 -18.93 -1.75
C ILE A 42 -3.01 -18.23 -2.55
N GLN A 43 -3.86 -19.00 -3.20
CA GLN A 43 -4.98 -18.49 -4.00
C GLN A 43 -6.25 -19.26 -3.66
N LYS A 44 -7.30 -18.53 -3.27
CA LYS A 44 -8.63 -19.03 -2.96
C LYS A 44 -9.64 -18.35 -3.88
N SER A 45 -10.79 -18.99 -4.07
CA SER A 45 -11.91 -18.36 -4.78
C SER A 45 -12.56 -17.33 -3.87
N ALA A 46 -12.96 -16.18 -4.41
CA ALA A 46 -13.74 -15.19 -3.66
C ALA A 46 -15.10 -15.75 -3.17
N ASN A 47 -15.57 -16.86 -3.75
CA ASN A 47 -16.78 -17.57 -3.33
C ASN A 47 -16.55 -18.59 -2.22
N ASP A 48 -15.30 -18.85 -1.82
CA ASP A 48 -15.00 -19.78 -0.73
C ASP A 48 -15.54 -19.24 0.61
N THR A 49 -16.03 -20.13 1.46
CA THR A 49 -16.63 -19.78 2.76
C THR A 49 -15.63 -19.78 3.91
N ASP A 50 -14.45 -20.35 3.67
CA ASP A 50 -13.35 -20.59 4.61
C ASP A 50 -12.10 -19.79 4.22
N LEU A 51 -12.26 -18.52 3.84
CA LEU A 51 -11.12 -17.67 3.52
C LEU A 51 -10.25 -17.42 4.76
N PRO A 52 -8.91 -17.47 4.63
CA PRO A 52 -8.01 -17.29 5.75
C PRO A 52 -7.96 -15.85 6.25
N THR A 53 -7.54 -15.71 7.50
CA THR A 53 -7.07 -14.46 8.08
C THR A 53 -5.54 -14.47 8.08
N ILE A 54 -4.92 -13.39 7.62
CA ILE A 54 -3.47 -13.23 7.64
C ILE A 54 -3.08 -12.32 8.78
N ASN A 55 -2.11 -12.75 9.59
CA ASN A 55 -1.44 -11.90 10.55
C ASN A 55 -0.07 -11.51 9.99
N VAL A 56 0.03 -10.26 9.53
CA VAL A 56 1.29 -9.68 9.07
C VAL A 56 2.04 -9.11 10.26
N LYS A 57 3.21 -9.67 10.56
CA LYS A 57 4.05 -9.29 11.69
C LYS A 57 5.24 -8.46 11.23
N ASN A 58 5.58 -7.44 12.02
CA ASN A 58 6.81 -6.67 11.91
C ASN A 58 7.19 -6.11 13.28
N ASN A 59 8.42 -6.38 13.75
CA ASN A 59 8.98 -5.86 15.00
C ASN A 59 8.02 -5.93 16.21
N GLY A 60 7.40 -7.10 16.41
CA GLY A 60 6.47 -7.36 17.52
C GLY A 60 5.05 -6.80 17.34
N SER A 61 4.80 -6.07 16.25
CA SER A 61 3.46 -5.61 15.89
C SER A 61 2.76 -6.53 14.91
N ILE A 62 1.42 -6.52 14.93
CA ILE A 62 0.59 -7.41 14.13
C ILE A 62 -0.52 -6.61 13.45
N LEU A 63 -0.64 -6.75 12.13
CA LEU A 63 -1.80 -6.35 11.36
C LEU A 63 -2.53 -7.60 10.86
N SER A 64 -3.70 -7.86 11.46
CA SER A 64 -4.59 -8.93 10.99
C SER A 64 -5.39 -8.46 9.77
N LEU A 65 -5.59 -9.32 8.79
CA LEU A 65 -6.35 -9.06 7.55
C LEU A 65 -7.26 -10.26 7.27
N GLU A 66 -8.57 -10.10 7.45
CA GLU A 66 -9.53 -11.18 7.22
C GLU A 66 -9.88 -11.35 5.74
N GLN A 67 -10.38 -12.53 5.38
CA GLN A 67 -10.97 -12.82 4.07
C GLN A 67 -9.96 -12.67 2.92
N ALA A 68 -8.71 -13.11 3.13
CA ALA A 68 -7.70 -13.05 2.08
C ALA A 68 -7.99 -14.08 0.96
N VAL A 69 -8.03 -13.61 -0.29
CA VAL A 69 -8.25 -14.45 -1.47
C VAL A 69 -6.96 -14.73 -2.25
N ASN A 70 -5.97 -13.84 -2.11
CA ASN A 70 -4.64 -14.05 -2.68
C ASN A 70 -3.58 -13.57 -1.71
N ILE A 71 -2.53 -14.37 -1.56
CA ILE A 71 -1.32 -14.04 -0.83
C ILE A 71 -0.17 -14.36 -1.77
N THR A 72 0.66 -13.39 -2.08
CA THR A 72 1.82 -13.57 -2.94
C THR A 72 3.05 -12.97 -2.25
N VAL A 73 4.10 -13.77 -2.10
CA VAL A 73 5.44 -13.29 -1.76
C VAL A 73 6.31 -13.48 -2.99
N ALA A 74 6.98 -12.40 -3.41
CA ALA A 74 7.97 -12.45 -4.48
C ALA A 74 9.38 -12.41 -3.85
N LEU A 75 10.27 -13.29 -4.32
CA LEU A 75 11.61 -13.43 -3.82
C LEU A 75 12.60 -13.43 -4.99
N ASP A 76 13.45 -12.41 -5.06
CA ASP A 76 14.64 -12.43 -5.89
C ASP A 76 15.77 -13.15 -5.12
N LYS A 77 16.15 -14.34 -5.61
CA LYS A 77 17.14 -15.19 -4.94
C LYS A 77 18.57 -14.65 -5.07
N ASP A 78 18.82 -13.65 -5.92
CA ASP A 78 20.13 -13.01 -6.00
C ASP A 78 20.36 -12.01 -4.87
N THR A 79 19.28 -11.50 -4.25
CA THR A 79 19.37 -10.39 -3.28
C THR A 79 19.08 -10.82 -1.85
N THR A 80 18.13 -11.72 -1.64
CA THR A 80 17.64 -12.02 -0.28
C THR A 80 16.97 -13.40 -0.19
N GLU A 81 16.96 -13.99 1.01
CA GLU A 81 16.10 -15.13 1.36
C GLU A 81 14.88 -14.69 2.21
N ASN A 82 14.73 -13.38 2.44
CA ASN A 82 13.74 -12.83 3.36
C ASN A 82 12.48 -12.32 2.63
N ILE A 83 11.38 -12.26 3.37
CA ILE A 83 10.10 -11.73 2.90
C ILE A 83 10.16 -10.20 2.86
N GLU A 84 10.65 -9.66 1.76
CA GLU A 84 10.78 -8.21 1.53
C GLU A 84 9.59 -7.60 0.78
N ASN A 85 8.84 -8.41 0.04
CA ASN A 85 7.66 -7.99 -0.72
C ASN A 85 6.50 -8.96 -0.49
N LEU A 86 5.42 -8.47 0.11
CA LEU A 86 4.19 -9.23 0.36
C LEU A 86 3.00 -8.51 -0.27
N ASN A 87 2.28 -9.21 -1.13
CA ASN A 87 1.02 -8.76 -1.70
C ASN A 87 -0.15 -9.58 -1.15
N VAL A 88 -1.18 -8.89 -0.69
CA VAL A 88 -2.42 -9.50 -0.19
C VAL A 88 -3.61 -8.90 -0.93
N ILE A 89 -4.49 -9.76 -1.46
CA ILE A 89 -5.79 -9.35 -2.00
C ILE A 89 -6.88 -9.85 -1.06
N LEU A 90 -7.77 -8.94 -0.65
CA LEU A 90 -8.91 -9.25 0.20
C LEU A 90 -10.17 -9.47 -0.61
N ARG A 91 -11.11 -10.28 -0.09
CA ARG A 91 -12.44 -10.43 -0.69
C ARG A 91 -13.17 -9.09 -0.66
N GLY A 92 -13.60 -8.62 -1.83
CA GLY A 92 -14.49 -7.47 -1.95
C GLY A 92 -15.91 -7.76 -1.46
N LEU A 93 -16.80 -6.78 -1.61
CA LEU A 93 -18.21 -6.97 -1.35
C LEU A 93 -18.90 -7.73 -2.50
N PRO A 94 -20.06 -8.36 -2.26
CA PRO A 94 -20.83 -9.02 -3.31
C PRO A 94 -21.14 -8.11 -4.50
N LYS A 95 -21.39 -8.73 -5.66
CA LYS A 95 -21.83 -8.01 -6.86
C LYS A 95 -23.09 -7.18 -6.56
N GLY A 96 -23.11 -5.94 -7.04
CA GLY A 96 -24.22 -5.02 -6.87
C GLY A 96 -24.14 -4.13 -5.62
N SER A 97 -23.06 -4.25 -4.83
CA SER A 97 -22.77 -3.32 -3.74
C SER A 97 -22.53 -1.89 -4.21
N THR A 98 -22.86 -0.94 -3.35
CA THR A 98 -22.78 0.49 -3.65
C THR A 98 -21.37 1.05 -3.45
N HIS A 99 -21.08 2.20 -4.07
CA HIS A 99 -19.84 2.95 -3.78
C HIS A 99 -19.72 3.28 -2.29
N GLU A 100 -20.83 3.61 -1.63
CA GLU A 100 -20.85 3.93 -0.20
C GLU A 100 -20.47 2.72 0.66
N GLN A 101 -21.02 1.54 0.38
CA GLN A 101 -20.66 0.32 1.10
C GLN A 101 -19.16 0.00 0.97
N TYR A 102 -18.58 0.18 -0.22
CA TYR A 102 -17.15 -0.02 -0.44
C TYR A 102 -16.29 1.05 0.24
N ARG A 103 -16.71 2.32 0.19
CA ARG A 103 -16.05 3.41 0.91
C ARG A 103 -15.97 3.09 2.40
N ASP A 104 -17.09 2.68 3.00
CA ASP A 104 -17.16 2.40 4.43
C ASP A 104 -16.33 1.16 4.81
N LEU A 105 -16.31 0.12 3.96
CA LEU A 105 -15.41 -1.04 4.11
C LEU A 105 -13.94 -0.61 4.08
N ILE A 106 -13.55 0.20 3.11
CA ILE A 106 -12.16 0.64 2.92
C ILE A 106 -11.71 1.54 4.08
N PHE A 107 -12.53 2.49 4.54
CA PHE A 107 -12.18 3.31 5.69
C PHE A 107 -12.15 2.50 7.00
N SER A 108 -12.98 1.47 7.14
CA SER A 108 -12.87 0.53 8.27
C SER A 108 -11.53 -0.22 8.26
N LEU A 109 -11.05 -0.61 7.07
CA LEU A 109 -9.73 -1.22 6.91
C LEU A 109 -8.59 -0.24 7.21
N ILE A 110 -8.70 1.02 6.75
CA ILE A 110 -7.72 2.09 7.05
C ILE A 110 -7.62 2.31 8.57
N GLU A 111 -8.76 2.40 9.26
CA GLU A 111 -8.78 2.55 10.72
C GLU A 111 -8.16 1.35 11.44
N LYS A 112 -8.35 0.13 10.91
CA LYS A 112 -7.67 -1.07 11.43
C LYS A 112 -6.15 -1.00 11.27
N ILE A 113 -5.68 -0.58 10.08
CA ILE A 113 -4.26 -0.38 9.79
C ILE A 113 -3.66 0.66 10.75
N LYS A 114 -4.32 1.80 10.95
CA LYS A 114 -3.87 2.84 11.87
C LYS A 114 -3.83 2.35 13.32
N LYS A 115 -4.86 1.63 13.77
CA LYS A 115 -4.91 1.07 15.13
C LYS A 115 -3.82 0.03 15.41
N SER A 116 -3.29 -0.64 14.39
CA SER A 116 -2.11 -1.50 14.54
C SER A 116 -0.79 -0.73 14.50
N GLY A 117 -0.82 0.61 14.54
CA GLY A 117 0.34 1.47 14.71
C GLY A 117 1.00 1.94 13.41
N TRP A 118 0.34 1.75 12.26
CA TRP A 118 0.80 2.32 10.99
C TRP A 118 0.45 3.80 10.92
N SER A 119 1.37 4.60 10.38
CA SER A 119 1.22 6.06 10.23
C SER A 119 1.12 6.44 8.76
N HIS A 120 0.53 7.60 8.46
CA HIS A 120 0.50 8.14 7.10
C HIS A 120 1.92 8.33 6.56
N PHE A 121 2.16 7.89 5.33
CA PHE A 121 3.39 8.15 4.61
C PHE A 121 3.14 9.13 3.45
N TYR A 122 3.77 10.30 3.51
CA TYR A 122 3.87 11.20 2.36
C TYR A 122 5.08 10.78 1.52
N PHE A 123 4.93 10.69 0.21
CA PHE A 123 6.09 10.44 -0.65
C PHE A 123 7.09 11.59 -0.53
N PRO A 124 8.41 11.32 -0.63
CA PRO A 124 9.47 12.30 -0.44
C PRO A 124 9.32 13.57 -1.31
N GLU A 125 8.74 13.44 -2.50
CA GLU A 125 8.51 14.51 -3.46
C GLU A 125 7.14 15.19 -3.34
N ASP A 126 6.21 14.57 -2.63
CA ASP A 126 4.83 15.06 -2.50
C ASP A 126 4.72 16.11 -1.40
N PRO A 127 3.82 17.11 -1.54
CA PRO A 127 3.60 18.12 -0.54
C PRO A 127 2.86 17.52 0.66
N ARG A 128 3.26 17.92 1.88
CA ARG A 128 2.66 17.42 3.13
C ARG A 128 1.32 18.10 3.43
N ILE A 129 0.36 17.93 2.53
CA ILE A 129 -0.98 18.54 2.65
C ILE A 129 -1.92 17.50 3.27
N SER A 130 -2.52 17.84 4.42
CA SER A 130 -3.52 17.01 5.06
C SER A 130 -4.82 16.94 4.24
N GLY A 131 -5.53 15.81 4.30
CA GLY A 131 -6.85 15.66 3.71
C GLY A 131 -7.91 16.62 4.28
N SER A 132 -7.68 17.21 5.45
CA SER A 132 -8.50 18.34 5.94
C SER A 132 -8.50 19.54 4.97
N GLN A 133 -7.45 19.69 4.17
CA GLN A 133 -7.31 20.72 3.14
C GLN A 133 -7.78 20.23 1.75
N ALA A 134 -8.23 18.98 1.61
CA ALA A 134 -8.64 18.39 0.33
C ALA A 134 -9.69 19.23 -0.41
N GLY A 135 -10.54 19.96 0.32
CA GLY A 135 -11.54 20.84 -0.28
C GLY A 135 -11.00 22.07 -1.00
N LYS A 136 -9.72 22.41 -0.81
CA LYS A 136 -9.01 23.47 -1.54
C LYS A 136 -8.29 22.94 -2.78
N ILE A 137 -8.27 21.63 -2.99
CA ILE A 137 -7.68 20.97 -4.16
C ILE A 137 -8.81 20.60 -5.12
N SER A 138 -8.69 21.01 -6.38
CA SER A 138 -9.75 20.85 -7.40
C SER A 138 -9.65 19.55 -8.21
N SER A 139 -8.49 18.89 -8.19
CA SER A 139 -8.23 17.66 -8.96
C SER A 139 -8.11 16.46 -8.00
N PRO A 140 -8.62 15.27 -8.37
CA PRO A 140 -8.43 14.04 -7.60
C PRO A 140 -7.04 13.40 -7.77
N ASP A 141 -6.31 13.77 -8.83
CA ASP A 141 -5.07 13.09 -9.25
C ASP A 141 -3.85 14.01 -9.17
N GLU A 142 -4.05 15.33 -9.09
CA GLU A 142 -2.98 16.32 -9.20
C GLU A 142 -3.08 17.43 -8.15
N VAL A 143 -1.92 17.89 -7.70
CA VAL A 143 -1.77 19.08 -6.87
C VAL A 143 -0.97 20.11 -7.66
N PHE A 144 -1.60 21.23 -8.00
CA PHE A 144 -1.03 22.30 -8.84
C PHE A 144 -0.47 21.83 -10.20
N GLY A 145 -1.21 20.94 -10.88
CA GLY A 145 -0.86 20.44 -12.22
C GLY A 145 0.23 19.37 -12.21
N ARG A 146 0.54 18.80 -11.04
CA ARG A 146 1.52 17.72 -10.89
C ARG A 146 0.87 16.53 -10.22
N TYR A 147 1.05 15.35 -10.80
CA TYR A 147 0.68 14.09 -10.17
C TYR A 147 1.41 13.92 -8.84
N VAL A 148 0.67 13.53 -7.80
CA VAL A 148 1.22 13.20 -6.47
C VAL A 148 0.72 11.83 -6.05
N SER A 149 1.59 11.03 -5.45
CA SER A 149 1.26 9.67 -5.01
C SER A 149 0.37 9.69 -3.77
N SER A 150 0.80 10.40 -2.73
CA SER A 150 0.12 10.67 -1.46
C SER A 150 -0.86 11.84 -1.57
N HIS A 151 -1.83 11.72 -2.49
CA HIS A 151 -2.79 12.79 -2.78
C HIS A 151 -3.68 13.13 -1.56
N PRO A 152 -3.93 14.42 -1.24
CA PRO A 152 -4.71 14.81 -0.05
C PRO A 152 -6.14 14.28 0.02
N TRP A 153 -6.77 14.02 -1.13
CA TRP A 153 -8.10 13.38 -1.16
C TRP A 153 -8.10 11.95 -0.65
N LEU A 154 -6.93 11.30 -0.64
CA LEU A 154 -6.69 9.94 -0.20
C LEU A 154 -5.72 9.91 0.99
N ASP A 155 -5.87 10.89 1.89
CA ASP A 155 -5.18 10.90 3.19
C ASP A 155 -5.84 9.87 4.13
N PRO A 156 -5.10 8.92 4.74
CA PRO A 156 -5.66 7.93 5.64
C PRO A 156 -6.23 8.50 6.96
N ASN A 157 -5.95 9.77 7.27
CA ASN A 157 -6.51 10.49 8.40
C ASN A 157 -7.77 11.29 8.04
N TYR A 158 -8.25 11.21 6.80
CA TYR A 158 -9.41 11.95 6.35
C TYR A 158 -10.40 11.07 5.58
N GLN A 159 -11.63 10.98 6.08
CA GLN A 159 -12.70 10.25 5.40
C GLN A 159 -13.30 11.09 4.28
N LEU A 160 -13.08 10.66 3.03
CA LEU A 160 -13.60 11.33 1.85
C LEU A 160 -15.13 11.16 1.75
N ASP A 161 -15.85 12.26 1.51
CA ASP A 161 -17.30 12.20 1.29
C ASP A 161 -17.65 11.48 -0.02
N LEU A 162 -18.88 10.98 -0.15
CA LEU A 162 -19.28 10.14 -1.31
C LEU A 162 -19.19 10.92 -2.63
N LYS A 163 -19.50 12.22 -2.61
CA LYS A 163 -19.46 13.06 -3.81
C LYS A 163 -18.05 13.14 -4.36
N ARG A 164 -17.05 13.41 -3.51
CA ARG A 164 -15.63 13.41 -3.92
C ARG A 164 -15.11 12.02 -4.20
N TRP A 165 -15.54 11.01 -3.44
CA TRP A 165 -15.20 9.61 -3.70
C TRP A 165 -15.53 9.19 -5.12
N LEU A 166 -16.69 9.61 -5.65
CA LEU A 166 -17.11 9.32 -7.02
C LEU A 166 -16.28 10.04 -8.09
N GLN A 167 -15.61 11.14 -7.74
CA GLN A 167 -14.79 11.94 -8.65
C GLN A 167 -13.37 11.38 -8.83
N VAL A 168 -12.88 10.60 -7.87
CA VAL A 168 -11.62 9.86 -8.03
C VAL A 168 -11.76 8.89 -9.20
N GLY A 169 -10.69 8.74 -9.99
CA GLY A 169 -10.65 7.81 -11.11
C GLY A 169 -10.79 6.34 -10.69
N SER A 170 -10.22 5.43 -11.47
CA SER A 170 -10.32 4.00 -11.15
C SER A 170 -9.42 3.55 -10.00
N PHE A 171 -8.43 4.35 -9.60
CA PHE A 171 -7.39 3.91 -8.67
C PHE A 171 -7.37 4.78 -7.42
N TYR A 172 -7.61 4.16 -6.27
CA TYR A 172 -7.47 4.77 -4.96
C TYR A 172 -6.23 4.17 -4.30
N ARG A 173 -5.38 5.00 -3.69
CA ARG A 173 -4.13 4.59 -3.06
C ARG A 173 -3.93 5.35 -1.75
N TRP A 174 -3.65 4.61 -0.69
CA TRP A 174 -3.23 5.15 0.61
C TRP A 174 -1.89 4.54 0.97
N TYR A 175 -1.02 5.36 1.56
CA TYR A 175 0.33 4.96 1.89
C TYR A 175 0.59 5.10 3.37
N PHE A 176 1.26 4.08 3.91
CA PHE A 176 1.55 3.98 5.32
C PHE A 176 3.00 3.57 5.53
N TYR A 177 3.54 3.96 6.68
CA TYR A 177 4.85 3.55 7.13
C TYR A 177 4.79 3.00 8.55
N LYS A 178 5.58 1.96 8.80
CA LYS A 178 5.86 1.45 10.13
C LYS A 178 7.17 0.65 10.19
N ASP A 179 8.08 1.05 11.08
CA ASP A 179 9.29 0.31 11.46
C ASP A 179 10.05 -0.30 10.26
N GLY A 180 10.42 0.54 9.29
CA GLY A 180 11.18 0.15 8.09
C GLY A 180 10.36 -0.49 6.96
N ILE A 181 9.03 -0.61 7.13
CA ILE A 181 8.13 -1.19 6.13
C ILE A 181 7.18 -0.13 5.59
N TYR A 182 6.97 -0.17 4.28
CA TYR A 182 6.06 0.67 3.51
C TYR A 182 4.84 -0.16 3.12
N LEU A 183 3.64 0.32 3.43
CA LEU A 183 2.38 -0.31 3.07
C LEU A 183 1.60 0.58 2.10
N ASN A 184 1.24 0.02 0.95
CA ASN A 184 0.35 0.63 -0.03
C ASN A 184 -0.98 -0.12 -0.09
N LEU A 185 -2.05 0.52 0.39
CA LEU A 185 -3.42 0.04 0.23
C LEU A 185 -3.99 0.60 -1.07
N LYS A 186 -4.39 -0.28 -1.98
CA LYS A 186 -4.98 0.05 -3.27
C LYS A 186 -6.43 -0.44 -3.33
N ALA A 187 -7.30 0.38 -3.89
CA ALA A 187 -8.62 -0.06 -4.33
C ALA A 187 -8.79 0.26 -5.82
N TRP A 188 -8.91 -0.79 -6.65
CA TRP A 188 -9.15 -0.63 -8.08
C TRP A 188 -10.64 -0.79 -8.39
N LYS A 189 -11.27 0.31 -8.78
CA LYS A 189 -12.69 0.44 -9.05
C LYS A 189 -13.05 0.02 -10.47
N GLN A 190 -14.10 -0.79 -10.57
CA GLN A 190 -14.86 -1.05 -11.78
C GLN A 190 -16.32 -0.71 -11.53
N ASN A 191 -16.84 0.29 -12.23
CA ASN A 191 -18.25 0.68 -12.10
C ASN A 191 -19.17 -0.40 -12.68
N ASP A 192 -20.37 -0.50 -12.10
CA ASP A 192 -21.45 -1.30 -12.69
C ASP A 192 -21.88 -0.73 -14.05
N SER A 193 -22.28 -1.59 -14.97
CA SER A 193 -22.66 -1.18 -16.33
C SER A 193 -24.01 -0.47 -16.39
N GLU A 194 -24.94 -0.79 -15.49
CA GLU A 194 -26.31 -0.27 -15.49
C GLU A 194 -26.46 0.90 -14.51
N ALA A 195 -25.75 0.87 -13.38
CA ALA A 195 -25.81 1.89 -12.35
C ALA A 195 -24.42 2.42 -11.94
N PRO A 196 -23.64 3.02 -12.88
CA PRO A 196 -22.21 3.32 -12.70
C PRO A 196 -21.88 4.36 -11.63
N THR A 197 -22.85 5.17 -11.20
CA THR A 197 -22.68 6.16 -10.13
C THR A 197 -23.18 5.66 -8.77
N GLU A 198 -23.86 4.52 -8.74
CA GLU A 198 -24.46 3.95 -7.54
C GLU A 198 -23.71 2.70 -7.09
N LYS A 199 -23.29 1.86 -8.05
CA LYS A 199 -22.72 0.53 -7.82
C LYS A 199 -21.38 0.35 -8.51
N ALA A 200 -20.50 -0.37 -7.84
CA ALA A 200 -19.18 -0.73 -8.35
C ALA A 200 -18.63 -1.96 -7.65
N THR A 201 -17.58 -2.54 -8.23
CA THR A 201 -16.72 -3.54 -7.58
C THR A 201 -15.34 -2.93 -7.36
N TYR A 202 -14.72 -3.22 -6.22
CA TYR A 202 -13.36 -2.78 -5.93
C TYR A 202 -12.47 -3.98 -5.65
N LEU A 203 -11.35 -4.06 -6.34
CA LEU A 203 -10.27 -4.97 -5.99
C LEU A 203 -9.40 -4.31 -4.92
N ILE A 204 -9.40 -4.87 -3.71
CA ILE A 204 -8.67 -4.34 -2.55
C ILE A 204 -7.36 -5.10 -2.42
N THR A 205 -6.23 -4.39 -2.55
CA THR A 205 -4.88 -4.95 -2.49
C THR A 205 -4.04 -4.20 -1.46
N LEU A 206 -3.32 -4.95 -0.63
CA LEU A 206 -2.31 -4.43 0.28
C LEU A 206 -0.94 -4.90 -0.19
N ASN A 207 -0.02 -3.97 -0.36
CA ASN A 207 1.36 -4.25 -0.75
C ASN A 207 2.31 -3.79 0.37
N PHE A 208 3.04 -4.72 0.96
CA PHE A 208 4.06 -4.45 1.97
C PHE A 208 5.43 -4.56 1.32
N GLN A 209 6.28 -3.56 1.51
CA GLN A 209 7.63 -3.48 0.97
C GLN A 209 8.62 -3.16 2.09
N SER A 210 9.75 -3.86 2.10
CA SER A 210 10.94 -3.44 2.83
C SER A 210 11.43 -2.07 2.33
N GLU A 211 12.31 -1.44 3.10
CA GLU A 211 12.98 -0.21 2.67
C GLU A 211 13.74 -0.38 1.34
N SER A 212 14.46 -1.49 1.16
CA SER A 212 15.15 -1.81 -0.11
C SER A 212 14.16 -1.88 -1.27
N GLU A 213 13.08 -2.65 -1.12
CA GLU A 213 12.07 -2.83 -2.16
C GLU A 213 11.34 -1.53 -2.51
N PHE A 214 11.11 -0.66 -1.52
CA PHE A 214 10.48 0.64 -1.76
C PHE A 214 11.39 1.57 -2.57
N TRP A 215 12.67 1.72 -2.19
CA TRP A 215 13.58 2.65 -2.87
C TRP A 215 14.12 2.12 -4.22
N LEU A 216 14.12 0.81 -4.41
CA LEU A 216 14.42 0.18 -5.69
C LEU A 216 13.26 0.29 -6.69
N ASP A 217 12.05 0.65 -6.24
CA ASP A 217 10.92 0.84 -7.14
C ASP A 217 11.23 1.95 -8.16
N GLY A 218 10.90 1.70 -9.42
CA GLY A 218 11.25 2.59 -10.53
C GLY A 218 12.72 2.57 -11.00
N ILE A 219 13.62 1.80 -10.38
CA ILE A 219 14.97 1.56 -10.92
C ILE A 219 14.96 0.32 -11.82
N THR A 220 15.00 0.51 -13.13
CA THR A 220 14.96 -0.58 -14.11
C THR A 220 16.35 -1.07 -14.53
N ASP A 221 17.39 -0.26 -14.39
CA ASP A 221 18.76 -0.66 -14.70
C ASP A 221 19.37 -1.50 -13.58
N ASN A 222 19.82 -2.71 -13.90
CA ASN A 222 20.35 -3.66 -12.93
C ASN A 222 21.64 -3.17 -12.24
N LYS A 223 22.48 -2.35 -12.90
CA LYS A 223 23.69 -1.81 -12.29
C LYS A 223 23.33 -0.71 -11.30
N GLU A 224 22.39 0.17 -11.66
CA GLU A 224 21.86 1.17 -10.73
C GLU A 224 21.19 0.52 -9.52
N ARG A 225 20.45 -0.58 -9.72
CA ARG A 225 19.85 -1.36 -8.61
C ARG A 225 20.91 -1.89 -7.64
N GLN A 226 22.10 -2.27 -8.10
CA GLN A 226 23.19 -2.72 -7.20
C GLN A 226 23.80 -1.58 -6.39
N HIS A 227 23.84 -0.37 -6.96
CA HIS A 227 24.41 0.84 -6.34
C HIS A 227 23.34 1.81 -5.81
N TRP A 228 22.11 1.35 -5.58
CA TRP A 228 20.97 2.21 -5.29
C TRP A 228 21.20 3.12 -4.07
N LYS A 229 21.89 2.62 -3.04
CA LYS A 229 22.23 3.37 -1.82
C LYS A 229 23.13 4.57 -2.12
N GLU A 230 24.05 4.45 -3.06
CA GLU A 230 24.96 5.53 -3.47
C GLU A 230 24.20 6.61 -4.28
N LEU A 231 23.19 6.20 -5.05
CA LEU A 231 22.36 7.08 -5.86
C LEU A 231 21.26 7.80 -5.06
N LEU A 232 20.85 7.21 -3.93
CA LEU A 232 19.70 7.66 -3.15
C LEU A 232 19.82 9.11 -2.66
N PRO A 233 20.96 9.58 -2.10
CA PRO A 233 21.09 10.98 -1.67
C PRO A 233 20.80 12.00 -2.78
N GLY A 234 21.25 11.72 -4.01
CA GLY A 234 20.99 12.57 -5.17
C GLY A 234 19.50 12.62 -5.55
N ARG A 235 18.81 11.48 -5.46
CA ARG A 235 17.37 11.39 -5.70
C ARG A 235 16.56 12.11 -4.62
N LEU A 236 16.90 11.89 -3.35
CA LEU A 236 16.26 12.57 -2.21
C LEU A 236 16.39 14.10 -2.32
N ASN A 237 17.55 14.62 -2.74
CA ASN A 237 17.71 16.04 -2.99
C ASN A 237 16.78 16.57 -4.10
N THR A 238 16.52 15.76 -5.13
CA THR A 238 15.60 16.11 -6.23
C THR A 238 14.14 16.07 -5.77
N TYR A 239 13.77 15.06 -4.98
CA TYR A 239 12.45 14.94 -4.36
C TYR A 239 12.18 16.09 -3.40
N HIS A 240 13.14 16.43 -2.54
CA HIS A 240 13.02 17.54 -1.60
C HIS A 240 12.77 18.87 -2.31
N LYS A 241 13.51 19.18 -3.38
CA LYS A 241 13.27 20.38 -4.20
C LYS A 241 11.85 20.40 -4.76
N THR A 242 11.41 19.27 -5.33
CA THR A 242 10.04 19.13 -5.85
C THR A 242 8.98 19.40 -4.77
N ARG A 243 9.15 18.81 -3.58
CA ARG A 243 8.24 19.01 -2.46
C ARG A 243 8.17 20.48 -2.07
N LEU A 244 9.32 21.15 -1.90
CA LEU A 244 9.37 22.56 -1.53
C LEU A 244 8.64 23.45 -2.55
N GLU A 245 8.86 23.23 -3.85
CA GLU A 245 8.17 23.98 -4.91
C GLU A 245 6.64 23.82 -4.86
N LEU A 246 6.15 22.60 -4.60
CA LEU A 246 4.71 22.34 -4.45
C LEU A 246 4.15 22.93 -3.17
N GLU A 247 4.87 22.84 -2.06
CA GLU A 247 4.46 23.41 -0.78
C GLU A 247 4.43 24.95 -0.82
N GLU A 248 5.35 25.61 -1.53
CA GLU A 248 5.30 27.05 -1.76
C GLU A 248 4.05 27.46 -2.54
N LYS A 249 3.70 26.72 -3.61
CA LYS A 249 2.44 26.95 -4.36
C LYS A 249 1.22 26.73 -3.48
N ALA A 250 1.24 25.70 -2.63
CA ALA A 250 0.18 25.41 -1.68
C ALA A 250 -0.03 26.57 -0.70
N ARG A 251 1.06 27.05 -0.07
CA ARG A 251 1.01 28.20 0.85
C ARG A 251 0.49 29.46 0.14
N ALA A 252 0.93 29.73 -1.08
CA ALA A 252 0.45 30.87 -1.88
C ALA A 252 -1.05 30.77 -2.21
N ALA A 253 -1.59 29.55 -2.31
CA ALA A 253 -3.01 29.29 -2.50
C ALA A 253 -3.82 29.23 -1.17
N GLY A 254 -3.19 29.51 -0.02
CA GLY A 254 -3.84 29.45 1.29
C GLY A 254 -4.11 28.03 1.78
N ILE A 255 -3.34 27.04 1.31
CA ILE A 255 -3.37 25.65 1.77
C ILE A 255 -2.31 25.45 2.85
N GLU A 256 -2.72 24.86 3.97
CA GLU A 256 -1.83 24.58 5.09
C GLU A 256 -0.97 23.35 4.81
N ILE A 257 0.29 23.43 5.21
CA ILE A 257 1.26 22.32 5.18
C ILE A 257 1.37 21.74 6.59
N ASP A 258 1.36 20.41 6.69
CA ASP A 258 1.65 19.69 7.92
C ASP A 258 3.16 19.75 8.23
N GLU A 259 3.57 20.86 8.86
CA GLU A 259 4.96 21.06 9.31
C GLU A 259 5.33 20.15 10.49
N SER A 260 4.35 19.47 11.10
CA SER A 260 4.60 18.51 12.18
C SER A 260 5.06 17.16 11.67
N TYR A 261 4.74 16.84 10.40
CA TYR A 261 5.16 15.60 9.76
C TYR A 261 6.68 15.50 9.66
N ARG A 262 7.21 14.34 10.03
CA ARG A 262 8.61 13.94 9.88
C ARG A 262 8.66 12.76 8.93
N ASP A 263 9.47 12.88 7.88
CA ASP A 263 9.73 11.74 7.01
C ASP A 263 10.31 10.58 7.84
N PRO A 264 9.94 9.33 7.52
CA PRO A 264 10.56 8.16 8.12
C PRO A 264 12.10 8.18 8.00
N PRO A 265 12.82 7.61 8.98
CA PRO A 265 14.25 7.38 8.84
C PRO A 265 14.50 6.46 7.64
N ILE A 266 15.63 6.67 6.97
CA ILE A 266 16.11 5.82 5.88
C ILE A 266 17.36 5.11 6.39
N HIS A 267 17.18 3.92 6.95
CA HIS A 267 18.23 3.19 7.66
C HIS A 267 19.41 2.84 6.75
N ALA A 268 19.17 2.67 5.44
CA ALA A 268 20.22 2.45 4.45
C ALA A 268 21.26 3.58 4.39
N LEU A 269 20.94 4.79 4.87
CA LEU A 269 21.81 5.97 4.85
C LEU A 269 22.44 6.32 6.21
N GLU A 270 22.08 5.64 7.30
CA GLU A 270 22.55 5.95 8.67
C GLU A 270 23.94 5.35 9.01
N GLN A 271 24.82 5.20 8.00
CA GLN A 271 26.15 4.62 8.16
C GLN A 271 27.16 5.55 8.81
#